data_AF-E1Z8K7-F1
#
_entry.id   AF-E1Z8K7-F1
#
_cell.length_a   1.000
_cell.length_b   1.000
_cell.length_c   1.000
_cell.angle_alpha   90.00
_cell.angle_beta   90.00
_cell.angle_gamma   90.00
#
_symmetry.space_group_name_H-M   'P 1'
#
loop_
_entity.id
_entity.type
_entity.pdbx_description
1 polymer ?
#
loop_
_entity_poly.entity_id
_entity_poly.type
_entity_poly.pdbx_seq_one_letter_code
_entity_poly.pdbx_strand_id
1 'polypeptide(L)'
;MAALKTYKAAVCVIPPRHAWSRIQDCRVFNDKSFSRWPPHINLLYPFVEPAGFQQAAQLCREALQSVRTFQVTLAELDFFEHDRSCTLWLRPDAQELLEVQAALARAFPQCGDLSTNAGRRIQRFTPHLSLGQWRTRGDVVAAMQRHAASWQPVTFQAAGVALISRHGFDDPFSVQWWVPFGGGEPVFLGAPYCATAGDCCLPAASSGGGAAATAGAGGVAAIAQQLVGIGAARPDGSVWNFAYGANMCPRKLGGARGLHPLESLPAQLPGWRLSFTHRGAMGNLVRTAGGAASGGAPEAVHGLLHRLSPADFSRLANMEHEYRPVEVEVQPYGGGPAVPAVAFATPEGRCIADGLPPPQRYLELLQEGARHWQLDPAYVQWLDGMQSVDSRQRGAAYYTSAAGSPLAALPKIRTGSQQQRQRRGQQGRRGQQGRPIAL
;
A
#
# COMPACT_ATOMS: atom_id res chain seq x y z
N MET A 1 -0.02 -34.60 13.68
CA MET A 1 -1.22 -33.80 13.98
C MET A 1 -1.57 -32.98 12.75
N ALA A 2 -2.82 -32.97 12.29
CA ALA A 2 -3.21 -32.12 11.16
C ALA A 2 -3.06 -30.64 11.58
N ALA A 3 -2.22 -29.88 10.87
CA ALA A 3 -2.01 -28.47 11.17
C ALA A 3 -3.32 -27.70 10.98
N LEU A 4 -3.70 -26.90 11.99
CA LEU A 4 -4.86 -26.00 11.91
C LEU A 4 -4.60 -24.94 10.83
N LYS A 5 -5.66 -24.59 10.07
CA LYS A 5 -5.61 -23.54 9.05
C LYS A 5 -6.25 -22.24 9.55
N THR A 6 -5.74 -21.11 9.09
CA THR A 6 -6.14 -19.77 9.52
C THR A 6 -6.30 -18.79 8.36
N TYR A 7 -7.28 -17.89 8.45
CA TYR A 7 -7.47 -16.76 7.52
C TYR A 7 -6.44 -15.62 7.70
N LYS A 8 -5.41 -15.90 8.51
CA LYS A 8 -4.26 -15.02 8.74
C LYS A 8 -3.02 -15.51 8.00
N ALA A 9 -3.11 -16.59 7.21
CA ALA A 9 -2.02 -17.17 6.45
C ALA A 9 -2.46 -17.56 5.05
N ALA A 10 -1.55 -17.47 4.07
CA ALA A 10 -1.77 -17.86 2.68
C ALA A 10 -0.48 -18.38 2.01
N VAL A 11 -0.63 -19.14 0.92
CA VAL A 11 0.41 -19.36 -0.09
C VAL A 11 0.02 -18.62 -1.35
N CYS A 12 0.91 -17.81 -1.90
CA CYS A 12 0.62 -17.00 -3.09
C CYS A 12 1.85 -16.79 -3.98
N VAL A 13 1.60 -16.44 -5.24
CA VAL A 13 2.59 -15.78 -6.09
C VAL A 13 2.45 -14.28 -5.88
N ILE A 14 3.56 -13.60 -5.63
CA ILE A 14 3.63 -12.14 -5.53
C ILE A 14 4.41 -11.65 -6.75
N PRO A 15 3.82 -10.80 -7.61
CA PRO A 15 4.57 -10.19 -8.71
C PRO A 15 5.78 -9.44 -8.14
N PRO A 16 6.95 -9.46 -8.82
CA PRO A 16 8.12 -8.71 -8.38
C PRO A 16 7.85 -7.20 -8.43
N ARG A 17 8.60 -6.43 -7.64
CA ARG A 17 8.45 -4.97 -7.46
C ARG A 17 8.33 -4.15 -8.75
N HIS A 18 9.06 -4.50 -9.81
CA HIS A 18 8.97 -3.79 -11.10
C HIS A 18 7.59 -3.89 -11.76
N ALA A 19 6.80 -4.92 -11.43
CA ALA A 19 5.44 -5.11 -11.94
C ALA A 19 4.38 -4.35 -11.12
N TRP A 20 4.75 -3.69 -10.02
CA TRP A 20 3.79 -3.17 -9.04
C TRP A 20 3.08 -1.91 -9.50
N SER A 21 3.75 -0.95 -10.16
CA SER A 21 3.18 0.40 -10.37
C SER A 21 1.77 0.35 -10.93
N ARG A 22 1.57 -0.28 -12.08
CA ARG A 22 0.24 -0.34 -12.74
C ARG A 22 -0.81 -1.06 -11.91
N ILE A 23 -0.42 -2.15 -11.24
CA ILE A 23 -1.31 -2.93 -10.39
C ILE A 23 -1.74 -2.10 -9.18
N GLN A 24 -0.77 -1.49 -8.50
CA GLN A 24 -0.97 -0.72 -7.28
C GLN A 24 -1.69 0.60 -7.53
N ASP A 25 -1.51 1.21 -8.71
CA ASP A 25 -2.24 2.41 -9.13
C ASP A 25 -3.75 2.18 -9.20
N CYS A 26 -4.18 0.97 -9.56
CA CYS A 26 -5.58 0.57 -9.43
C CYS A 26 -5.98 0.31 -7.98
N ARG A 27 -5.14 -0.42 -7.23
CA ARG A 27 -5.45 -0.89 -5.87
C ARG A 27 -5.51 0.22 -4.83
N VAL A 28 -4.62 1.20 -4.88
CA VAL A 28 -4.46 2.24 -3.85
C VAL A 28 -5.76 2.96 -3.49
N PHE A 29 -6.64 3.18 -4.48
CA PHE A 29 -7.91 3.90 -4.31
C PHE A 29 -9.15 3.01 -4.28
N ASN A 30 -9.02 1.71 -4.59
CA ASN A 30 -10.17 0.83 -4.79
C ASN A 30 -10.10 -0.48 -3.99
N ASP A 31 -8.94 -0.89 -3.49
CA ASP A 31 -8.76 -2.15 -2.77
C ASP A 31 -8.64 -1.94 -1.26
N LYS A 32 -9.62 -2.45 -0.49
CA LYS A 32 -9.58 -2.46 0.99
C LYS A 32 -8.46 -3.29 1.59
N SER A 33 -7.77 -4.06 0.75
CA SER A 33 -6.63 -4.88 1.10
C SER A 33 -5.31 -4.20 0.77
N PHE A 34 -5.31 -3.06 0.08
CA PHE A 34 -4.09 -2.40 -0.41
C PHE A 34 -3.04 -2.16 0.67
N SER A 35 -3.45 -1.72 1.87
CA SER A 35 -2.55 -1.42 2.97
C SER A 35 -1.98 -2.66 3.69
N ARG A 36 -2.61 -3.82 3.50
CA ARG A 36 -2.28 -5.03 4.28
C ARG A 36 -1.82 -6.21 3.42
N TRP A 37 -2.18 -6.28 2.15
CA TRP A 37 -1.80 -7.35 1.24
C TRP A 37 -0.91 -6.80 0.13
N PRO A 38 0.25 -7.43 -0.14
CA PRO A 38 0.97 -7.18 -1.40
C PRO A 38 0.08 -7.54 -2.59
N PRO A 39 0.38 -7.05 -3.80
CA PRO A 39 -0.26 -7.59 -5.01
C PRO A 39 0.03 -9.09 -5.07
N HIS A 40 -0.98 -9.92 -5.29
CA HIS A 40 -0.83 -11.37 -5.14
C HIS A 40 -1.83 -12.15 -5.97
N ILE A 41 -1.45 -13.38 -6.32
CA ILE A 41 -2.31 -14.45 -6.82
C ILE A 41 -2.33 -15.54 -5.75
N ASN A 42 -3.44 -15.69 -5.04
CA ASN A 42 -3.55 -16.72 -3.99
C ASN A 42 -3.61 -18.11 -4.62
N LEU A 43 -2.82 -19.04 -4.07
CA LEU A 43 -2.79 -20.45 -4.46
C LEU A 43 -3.47 -21.32 -3.39
N LEU A 44 -3.24 -21.02 -2.10
CA LEU A 44 -3.92 -21.62 -0.96
C LEU A 44 -4.32 -20.54 0.05
N TYR A 45 -5.61 -20.46 0.40
CA TYR A 45 -6.12 -19.54 1.43
C TYR A 45 -7.50 -19.99 1.94
N PRO A 46 -7.71 -20.20 3.25
CA PRO A 46 -6.75 -20.08 4.36
C PRO A 46 -5.63 -21.14 4.31
N PHE A 47 -4.52 -20.86 4.98
CA PHE A 47 -3.35 -21.76 5.03
C PHE A 47 -2.97 -22.13 6.48
N VAL A 48 -1.99 -23.02 6.64
CA VAL A 48 -1.54 -23.52 7.95
C VAL A 48 -1.12 -22.39 8.89
N GLU A 49 -1.19 -22.61 10.20
CA GLU A 49 -0.73 -21.61 11.17
C GLU A 49 0.79 -21.34 11.09
N PRO A 50 1.26 -20.12 11.43
CA PRO A 50 2.67 -19.75 11.33
C PRO A 50 3.63 -20.68 12.08
N ALA A 51 3.20 -21.31 13.17
CA ALA A 51 4.01 -22.29 13.91
C ALA A 51 4.45 -23.50 13.05
N GLY A 52 3.69 -23.84 12.00
CA GLY A 52 4.00 -24.93 11.07
C GLY A 52 4.71 -24.48 9.79
N PHE A 53 5.08 -23.20 9.64
CA PHE A 53 5.58 -22.67 8.36
C PHE A 53 6.89 -23.27 7.90
N GLN A 54 7.83 -23.57 8.80
CA GLN A 54 9.10 -24.18 8.40
C GLN A 54 8.89 -25.54 7.73
N GLN A 55 8.06 -26.40 8.34
CA GLN A 55 7.71 -27.69 7.76
C GLN A 55 6.89 -27.52 6.47
N ALA A 56 5.94 -26.59 6.45
CA ALA A 56 5.13 -26.33 5.27
C ALA A 56 5.97 -25.82 4.09
N ALA A 57 6.98 -24.97 4.34
CA ALA A 57 7.89 -24.49 3.31
C ALA A 57 8.70 -25.65 2.67
N GLN A 58 9.12 -26.62 3.48
CA GLN A 58 9.80 -27.83 2.99
C GLN A 58 8.87 -28.72 2.15
N LEU A 59 7.63 -28.93 2.59
CA LEU A 59 6.62 -29.65 1.80
C LEU A 59 6.28 -28.92 0.49
N CYS A 60 6.23 -27.58 0.49
CA CYS A 60 6.09 -26.80 -0.73
C CYS A 60 7.27 -27.02 -1.68
N ARG A 61 8.52 -27.02 -1.17
CA ARG A 61 9.72 -27.30 -1.98
C ARG A 61 9.60 -28.66 -2.66
N GLU A 62 9.30 -29.70 -1.90
CA GLU A 62 9.16 -31.07 -2.41
C GLU A 62 8.05 -31.17 -3.47
N ALA A 63 6.89 -30.55 -3.21
CA ALA A 63 5.76 -30.55 -4.13
C ALA A 63 6.05 -29.78 -5.44
N LEU A 64 6.94 -28.78 -5.39
CA LEU A 64 7.24 -27.87 -6.49
C LEU A 64 8.61 -28.13 -7.14
N GLN A 65 9.29 -29.23 -6.78
CA GLN A 65 10.66 -29.51 -7.26
C GLN A 65 10.77 -29.64 -8.78
N SER A 66 9.70 -30.11 -9.44
CA SER A 66 9.65 -30.27 -10.90
C SER A 66 9.18 -29.02 -11.65
N VAL A 67 8.62 -28.04 -10.93
CA VAL A 67 8.15 -26.78 -11.53
C VAL A 67 9.36 -25.93 -11.87
N ARG A 68 9.42 -25.38 -13.08
CA ARG A 68 10.43 -24.40 -13.48
C ARG A 68 9.88 -22.98 -13.36
N THR A 69 10.75 -21.99 -13.40
CA THR A 69 10.32 -20.59 -13.52
C THR A 69 9.56 -20.39 -14.83
N PHE A 70 8.42 -19.69 -14.79
CA PHE A 70 7.58 -19.44 -15.96
C PHE A 70 7.14 -17.98 -16.01
N GLN A 71 6.72 -17.53 -17.19
CA GLN A 71 6.22 -16.18 -17.40
C GLN A 71 4.74 -16.09 -17.04
N VAL A 72 4.35 -14.99 -16.40
CA VAL A 72 2.95 -14.65 -16.14
C VAL A 72 2.64 -13.33 -16.81
N THR A 73 1.59 -13.31 -17.62
CA THR A 73 1.10 -12.08 -18.26
C THR A 73 -0.28 -11.71 -17.71
N LEU A 74 -0.43 -10.48 -17.24
CA LEU A 74 -1.68 -9.91 -16.74
C LEU A 74 -2.26 -8.95 -17.79
N ALA A 75 -2.96 -9.49 -18.78
CA ALA A 75 -3.52 -8.71 -19.89
C ALA A 75 -5.03 -8.45 -19.75
N GLU A 76 -5.77 -9.45 -19.30
CA GLU A 76 -7.24 -9.40 -19.32
C GLU A 76 -7.82 -9.02 -17.97
N LEU A 77 -8.82 -8.14 -18.01
CA LEU A 77 -9.61 -7.73 -16.86
C LEU A 77 -10.92 -8.52 -16.82
N ASP A 78 -11.35 -8.88 -15.63
CA ASP A 78 -12.63 -9.53 -15.39
C ASP A 78 -13.08 -9.20 -13.96
N PHE A 79 -14.28 -9.61 -13.56
CA PHE A 79 -14.78 -9.36 -12.22
C PHE A 79 -15.57 -10.52 -11.63
N PHE A 80 -15.50 -10.65 -10.30
CA PHE A 80 -16.36 -11.53 -9.54
C PHE A 80 -17.48 -10.75 -8.89
N GLU A 81 -18.67 -11.34 -8.83
CA GLU A 81 -19.76 -10.84 -8.01
C GLU A 81 -19.84 -11.61 -6.69
N HIS A 82 -19.97 -10.86 -5.62
CA HIS A 82 -20.26 -11.37 -4.28
C HIS A 82 -21.49 -10.64 -3.74
N ASP A 83 -22.11 -11.20 -2.70
CA ASP A 83 -23.39 -10.70 -2.14
C ASP A 83 -23.36 -9.21 -1.72
N ARG A 84 -22.18 -8.64 -1.43
CA ARG A 84 -22.02 -7.26 -0.93
C ARG A 84 -21.02 -6.41 -1.69
N SER A 85 -20.39 -6.94 -2.74
CA SER A 85 -19.37 -6.24 -3.52
C SER A 85 -19.02 -6.99 -4.80
N CYS A 86 -18.56 -6.26 -5.80
CA CYS A 86 -17.94 -6.82 -6.99
C CYS A 86 -16.42 -6.57 -6.93
N THR A 87 -15.62 -7.58 -7.23
CA THR A 87 -14.15 -7.48 -7.21
C THR A 87 -13.65 -7.44 -8.64
N LEU A 88 -12.98 -6.36 -9.06
CA LEU A 88 -12.24 -6.32 -10.33
C LEU A 88 -10.91 -7.05 -10.15
N TRP A 89 -10.50 -7.85 -11.12
CA TRP A 89 -9.26 -8.59 -11.07
C TRP A 89 -8.64 -8.76 -12.46
N LEU A 90 -7.35 -9.07 -12.48
CA LEU A 90 -6.59 -9.44 -13.66
C LEU A 90 -6.51 -10.96 -13.76
N ARG A 91 -6.77 -11.48 -14.96
CA ARG A 91 -6.57 -12.88 -15.30
C ARG A 91 -5.09 -13.12 -15.61
N PRO A 92 -4.41 -14.00 -14.86
CA PRO A 92 -3.06 -14.43 -15.20
C PRO A 92 -3.12 -15.44 -16.35
N ASP A 93 -2.45 -15.10 -17.44
CA ASP A 93 -2.21 -16.00 -18.56
C ASP A 93 -0.94 -16.81 -18.29
N ALA A 94 -1.10 -17.94 -17.61
CA ALA A 94 -0.07 -18.93 -17.32
C ALA A 94 -0.73 -20.24 -16.85
N GLN A 95 -0.68 -21.29 -17.69
CA GLN A 95 -1.23 -22.61 -17.36
C GLN A 95 -0.49 -23.25 -16.17
N GLU A 96 0.80 -22.95 -16.03
CA GLU A 96 1.69 -23.40 -14.98
C GLU A 96 1.20 -22.98 -13.58
N LEU A 97 0.43 -21.89 -13.45
CA LEU A 97 -0.21 -21.52 -12.18
C LEU A 97 -1.21 -22.58 -11.70
N LEU A 98 -1.92 -23.22 -12.63
CA LEU A 98 -2.84 -24.31 -12.30
C LEU A 98 -2.07 -25.56 -11.86
N GLU A 99 -0.92 -25.84 -12.49
CA GLU A 99 -0.04 -26.96 -12.12
C GLU A 99 0.56 -26.76 -10.72
N VAL A 100 1.07 -25.56 -10.44
CA VAL A 100 1.57 -25.16 -9.12
C VAL A 100 0.47 -25.29 -8.08
N GLN A 101 -0.73 -24.78 -8.36
CA GLN A 101 -1.85 -24.86 -7.42
C GLN A 101 -2.27 -26.31 -7.16
N ALA A 102 -2.35 -27.14 -8.20
CA ALA A 102 -2.69 -28.55 -8.06
C ALA A 102 -1.65 -29.33 -7.24
N ALA A 103 -0.36 -29.07 -7.45
CA ALA A 103 0.72 -29.67 -6.67
C ALA A 103 0.62 -29.29 -5.18
N LEU A 104 0.42 -28.01 -4.89
CA LEU A 104 0.23 -27.51 -3.52
C LEU A 104 -1.05 -28.07 -2.88
N ALA A 105 -2.16 -28.15 -3.61
CA ALA A 105 -3.41 -28.71 -3.10
C ALA A 105 -3.29 -30.19 -2.73
N ARG A 106 -2.49 -30.98 -3.48
CA ARG A 106 -2.17 -32.37 -3.12
C ARG A 106 -1.32 -32.47 -1.85
N ALA A 107 -0.36 -31.56 -1.68
CA ALA A 107 0.49 -31.52 -0.48
C ALA A 107 -0.27 -31.01 0.77
N PHE A 108 -1.27 -30.16 0.58
CA PHE A 108 -2.08 -29.55 1.64
C PHE A 108 -3.58 -29.72 1.38
N PRO A 109 -4.12 -30.95 1.41
CA PRO A 109 -5.52 -31.22 1.08
C PRO A 109 -6.51 -30.49 2.02
N GLN A 110 -6.10 -30.18 3.24
CA GLN A 110 -6.88 -29.40 4.22
C GLN A 110 -7.05 -27.92 3.83
N CYS A 111 -6.21 -27.39 2.93
CA CYS A 111 -6.17 -25.98 2.50
C CYS A 111 -6.81 -25.74 1.12
N GLY A 112 -7.66 -26.67 0.65
CA GLY A 112 -8.28 -26.63 -0.68
C GLY A 112 -9.46 -25.65 -0.87
N ASP A 113 -9.68 -24.68 0.04
CA ASP A 113 -10.85 -23.78 0.00
C ASP A 113 -10.96 -22.91 -1.26
N LEU A 114 -9.85 -22.69 -1.97
CA LEU A 114 -9.84 -21.99 -3.26
C LEU A 114 -10.16 -22.92 -4.44
N SER A 115 -10.10 -24.23 -4.25
CA SER A 115 -10.49 -25.23 -5.27
C SER A 115 -11.94 -25.67 -5.08
N THR A 116 -12.33 -25.98 -3.84
CA THR A 116 -13.66 -26.50 -3.51
C THR A 116 -14.15 -25.91 -2.18
N ASN A 117 -15.20 -25.09 -2.24
CA ASN A 117 -15.86 -24.56 -1.05
C ASN A 117 -17.34 -24.27 -1.33
N ALA A 118 -18.22 -25.18 -0.89
CA ALA A 118 -19.66 -25.09 -1.10
C ALA A 118 -20.26 -23.81 -0.51
N GLY A 119 -19.84 -23.41 0.70
CA GLY A 119 -20.32 -22.19 1.36
C GLY A 119 -19.98 -20.91 0.61
N ARG A 120 -18.94 -20.93 -0.24
CA ARG A 120 -18.53 -19.81 -1.10
C ARG A 120 -18.89 -20.01 -2.58
N ARG A 121 -19.61 -21.09 -2.92
CA ARG A 121 -19.93 -21.49 -4.30
C ARG A 121 -18.69 -21.64 -5.20
N ILE A 122 -17.57 -22.08 -4.63
CA ILE A 122 -16.32 -22.35 -5.35
C ILE A 122 -16.31 -23.83 -5.73
N GLN A 123 -16.24 -24.11 -7.03
CA GLN A 123 -16.20 -25.47 -7.60
C GLN A 123 -14.88 -25.79 -8.31
N ARG A 124 -14.09 -24.76 -8.63
CA ARG A 124 -12.76 -24.88 -9.21
C ARG A 124 -11.91 -23.71 -8.79
N PHE A 125 -10.60 -23.94 -8.79
CA PHE A 125 -9.63 -22.86 -8.65
C PHE A 125 -9.67 -21.96 -9.89
N THR A 126 -9.64 -20.64 -9.68
CA THR A 126 -9.55 -19.64 -10.74
C THR A 126 -8.44 -18.66 -10.35
N PRO A 127 -7.26 -18.69 -10.99
CA PRO A 127 -6.18 -17.76 -10.68
C PRO A 127 -6.60 -16.33 -11.03
N HIS A 128 -6.35 -15.40 -10.13
CA HIS A 128 -6.71 -14.00 -10.30
C HIS A 128 -5.84 -13.10 -9.42
N LEU A 129 -5.59 -11.86 -9.87
CA LEU A 129 -4.99 -10.80 -9.07
C LEU A 129 -6.01 -9.68 -8.87
N SER A 130 -6.43 -9.43 -7.63
CA SER A 130 -7.45 -8.41 -7.34
C SER A 130 -6.92 -6.98 -7.51
N LEU A 131 -7.66 -6.13 -8.21
CA LEU A 131 -7.37 -4.71 -8.40
C LEU A 131 -8.19 -3.77 -7.51
N GLY A 132 -9.34 -4.23 -7.01
CA GLY A 132 -10.19 -3.40 -6.16
C GLY A 132 -11.58 -3.98 -5.97
N GLN A 133 -12.39 -3.33 -5.15
CA GLN A 133 -13.79 -3.72 -4.92
C GLN A 133 -14.74 -2.53 -5.08
N TRP A 134 -15.84 -2.77 -5.78
CA TRP A 134 -16.94 -1.85 -6.00
C TRP A 134 -18.21 -2.37 -5.34
N ARG A 135 -19.18 -1.48 -5.10
CA ARG A 135 -20.42 -1.84 -4.42
C ARG A 135 -21.41 -2.54 -5.35
N THR A 136 -21.48 -2.12 -6.61
CA THR A 136 -22.48 -2.59 -7.57
C THR A 136 -21.85 -3.14 -8.84
N ARG A 137 -22.61 -3.95 -9.57
CA ARG A 137 -22.23 -4.47 -10.90
C ARG A 137 -21.98 -3.33 -11.90
N GLY A 138 -22.85 -2.31 -11.92
CA GLY A 138 -22.69 -1.17 -12.82
C GLY A 138 -21.37 -0.43 -12.60
N ASP A 139 -21.01 -0.20 -11.34
CA ASP A 139 -19.76 0.50 -10.99
C ASP A 139 -18.52 -0.29 -11.41
N VAL A 140 -18.49 -1.61 -11.18
CA VAL A 140 -17.33 -2.44 -11.56
C VAL A 140 -17.19 -2.56 -13.08
N VAL A 141 -18.30 -2.62 -13.82
CA VAL A 141 -18.28 -2.66 -15.29
C VAL A 141 -17.74 -1.35 -15.85
N ALA A 142 -18.21 -0.21 -15.33
CA ALA A 142 -17.70 1.11 -15.73
C ALA A 142 -16.22 1.30 -15.36
N ALA A 143 -15.78 0.76 -14.21
CA ALA A 143 -14.36 0.76 -13.84
C ALA A 143 -13.53 -0.13 -14.79
N MET A 144 -14.01 -1.34 -15.09
CA MET A 144 -13.37 -2.28 -16.01
C MET A 144 -13.18 -1.66 -17.40
N GLN A 145 -14.20 -1.00 -17.96
CA GLN A 145 -14.12 -0.34 -19.26
C GLN A 145 -13.07 0.79 -19.27
N ARG A 146 -13.05 1.64 -18.22
CA ARG A 146 -12.05 2.71 -18.09
C ARG A 146 -10.63 2.17 -17.98
N HIS A 147 -10.43 1.10 -17.20
CA HIS A 147 -9.13 0.46 -17.08
C HIS A 147 -8.73 -0.22 -18.39
N ALA A 148 -9.62 -0.98 -19.04
CA ALA A 148 -9.35 -1.66 -20.31
C ALA A 148 -8.88 -0.70 -21.41
N ALA A 149 -9.41 0.53 -21.46
CA ALA A 149 -9.00 1.53 -22.45
C ALA A 149 -7.54 2.01 -22.33
N SER A 150 -6.90 1.82 -21.16
CA SER A 150 -5.54 2.29 -20.89
C SER A 150 -4.61 1.21 -20.32
N TRP A 151 -5.13 -0.01 -20.13
CA TRP A 151 -4.39 -1.11 -19.55
C TRP A 151 -3.33 -1.59 -20.54
N GLN A 152 -2.08 -1.60 -20.08
CA GLN A 152 -0.99 -2.23 -20.79
C GLN A 152 -0.65 -3.52 -20.05
N PRO A 153 -0.53 -4.67 -20.76
CA PRO A 153 -0.20 -5.93 -20.13
C PRO A 153 1.03 -5.83 -19.23
N VAL A 154 0.92 -6.42 -18.04
CA VAL A 154 2.04 -6.51 -17.08
C VAL A 154 2.58 -7.93 -17.12
N THR A 155 3.86 -8.07 -17.42
CA THR A 155 4.53 -9.38 -17.56
C THR A 155 5.62 -9.51 -16.52
N PHE A 156 5.74 -10.67 -15.88
CA PHE A 156 6.81 -10.97 -14.95
C PHE A 156 7.15 -12.47 -14.90
N GLN A 157 8.35 -12.80 -14.42
CA GLN A 157 8.75 -14.18 -14.16
C GLN A 157 8.27 -14.61 -12.77
N ALA A 158 7.47 -15.67 -12.70
CA ALA A 158 7.17 -16.37 -11.45
C ALA A 158 8.31 -17.34 -11.15
N ALA A 159 9.05 -17.07 -10.07
CA ALA A 159 10.23 -17.85 -9.67
C ALA A 159 10.01 -18.72 -8.42
N GLY A 160 8.82 -18.68 -7.82
CA GLY A 160 8.50 -19.38 -6.58
C GLY A 160 7.18 -18.94 -5.97
N VAL A 161 6.93 -19.40 -4.74
CA VAL A 161 5.75 -19.05 -3.95
C VAL A 161 6.14 -18.47 -2.60
N ALA A 162 5.34 -17.54 -2.11
CA ALA A 162 5.49 -16.94 -0.80
C ALA A 162 4.50 -17.56 0.20
N LEU A 163 4.98 -17.92 1.39
CA LEU A 163 4.14 -18.17 2.57
C LEU A 163 4.07 -16.87 3.35
N ILE A 164 2.85 -16.34 3.48
CA ILE A 164 2.62 -15.05 4.12
C ILE A 164 1.72 -15.20 5.33
N SER A 165 1.94 -14.38 6.36
CA SER A 165 1.07 -14.35 7.54
C SER A 165 0.93 -12.95 8.15
N ARG A 166 -0.09 -12.76 8.99
CA ARG A 166 -0.30 -11.54 9.80
C ARG A 166 -0.78 -11.88 11.21
N HIS A 167 -0.58 -10.95 12.15
CA HIS A 167 -1.02 -11.13 13.54
C HIS A 167 -2.50 -10.75 13.74
N GLY A 168 -2.84 -9.48 13.49
CA GLY A 168 -4.16 -8.90 13.60
C GLY A 168 -4.91 -8.80 12.27
N PHE A 169 -6.15 -8.33 12.31
CA PHE A 169 -6.97 -8.15 11.10
C PHE A 169 -6.51 -6.95 10.26
N ASP A 170 -6.08 -5.86 10.90
CA ASP A 170 -5.63 -4.63 10.23
C ASP A 170 -4.11 -4.60 10.00
N ASP A 171 -3.38 -5.57 10.56
CA ASP A 171 -1.93 -5.67 10.37
C ASP A 171 -1.60 -6.09 8.93
N PRO A 172 -0.50 -5.54 8.37
CA PRO A 172 -0.01 -6.01 7.09
C PRO A 172 0.45 -7.46 7.18
N PHE A 173 0.35 -8.17 6.05
CA PHE A 173 0.98 -9.47 5.88
C PHE A 173 2.49 -9.29 5.81
N SER A 174 3.21 -10.21 6.43
CA SER A 174 4.64 -10.41 6.23
C SER A 174 4.86 -11.62 5.35
N VAL A 175 5.84 -11.52 4.45
CA VAL A 175 6.38 -12.69 3.77
C VAL A 175 7.30 -13.40 4.74
N GLN A 176 6.86 -14.56 5.23
CA GLN A 176 7.59 -15.33 6.21
C GLN A 176 8.63 -16.21 5.52
N TRP A 177 8.21 -16.91 4.47
CA TRP A 177 9.09 -17.78 3.68
C TRP A 177 8.88 -17.57 2.19
N TRP A 178 9.98 -17.66 1.45
CA TRP A 178 10.00 -17.77 0.00
C TRP A 178 10.47 -19.17 -0.40
N VAL A 179 9.70 -19.85 -1.24
CA VAL A 179 10.02 -21.19 -1.75
C VAL A 179 10.27 -21.08 -3.26
N PRO A 180 11.53 -21.13 -3.70
CA PRO A 180 11.84 -21.08 -5.13
C PRO A 180 11.35 -22.34 -5.86
N PHE A 181 10.98 -22.19 -7.13
CA PHE A 181 10.73 -23.32 -8.02
C PHE A 181 12.03 -24.09 -8.32
N GLY A 182 11.90 -25.33 -8.81
CA GLY A 182 13.05 -26.17 -9.18
C GLY A 182 13.75 -26.86 -8.01
N GLY A 183 13.10 -26.90 -6.83
CA GLY A 183 13.61 -27.62 -5.65
C GLY A 183 14.67 -26.85 -4.85
N GLY A 184 14.83 -25.54 -5.09
CA GLY A 184 15.73 -24.72 -4.28
C GLY A 184 15.30 -24.62 -2.82
N GLU A 185 16.26 -24.33 -1.94
CA GLU A 185 16.00 -24.25 -0.49
C GLU A 185 15.04 -23.11 -0.14
N PRO A 186 14.05 -23.33 0.75
CA PRO A 186 13.20 -22.27 1.25
C PRO A 186 14.00 -21.26 2.05
N VAL A 187 13.72 -19.99 1.81
CA VAL A 187 14.39 -18.87 2.46
C VAL A 187 13.43 -18.21 3.45
N PHE A 188 13.81 -18.13 4.72
CA PHE A 188 13.10 -17.33 5.70
C PHE A 188 13.37 -15.85 5.46
N LEU A 189 12.31 -15.04 5.36
CA LEU A 189 12.39 -13.60 5.10
C LEU A 189 11.92 -12.76 6.28
N GLY A 190 10.79 -13.13 6.91
CA GLY A 190 10.21 -12.37 8.03
C GLY A 190 9.85 -10.91 7.72
N ALA A 191 9.72 -10.54 6.44
CA ALA A 191 9.66 -9.15 6.01
C ALA A 191 8.20 -8.67 5.85
N PRO A 192 7.80 -7.56 6.50
CA PRO A 192 6.44 -7.02 6.38
C PRO A 192 6.23 -6.32 5.04
N TYR A 193 5.03 -6.48 4.48
CA TYR A 193 4.60 -5.72 3.31
C TYR A 193 4.48 -4.23 3.63
N CYS A 194 5.13 -3.41 2.81
CA CYS A 194 5.00 -1.96 2.82
C CYS A 194 4.06 -1.52 1.68
N ALA A 195 2.97 -0.84 2.02
CA ALA A 195 1.99 -0.36 1.06
C ALA A 195 2.51 0.83 0.25
N THR A 196 3.20 0.55 -0.84
CA THR A 196 3.70 1.53 -1.81
C THR A 196 3.14 1.26 -3.19
N ALA A 197 3.15 2.28 -4.04
CA ALA A 197 2.86 2.11 -5.45
C ALA A 197 4.08 1.60 -6.28
N GLY A 198 5.19 1.21 -5.64
CA GLY A 198 6.40 0.71 -6.31
C GLY A 198 7.25 1.77 -7.02
N ASP A 199 8.14 1.33 -7.92
CA ASP A 199 9.11 2.16 -8.68
C ASP A 199 8.44 3.09 -9.71
N CYS A 200 7.71 4.08 -9.25
CA CYS A 200 7.24 5.18 -10.09
C CYS A 200 8.21 6.37 -10.09
N CYS A 201 9.28 6.31 -9.29
CA CYS A 201 10.00 7.51 -8.85
C CYS A 201 11.52 7.38 -8.70
N LEU A 202 12.08 6.17 -8.79
CA LEU A 202 13.53 5.98 -8.86
C LEU A 202 13.94 5.92 -10.34
N PRO A 203 15.02 6.60 -10.75
CA PRO A 203 15.60 6.30 -12.06
C PRO A 203 15.88 4.80 -12.13
N ALA A 204 15.60 4.19 -13.28
CA ALA A 204 15.86 2.77 -13.49
C ALA A 204 17.31 2.47 -13.05
N ALA A 205 17.48 1.78 -11.93
CA ALA A 205 18.78 1.25 -11.57
C ALA A 205 19.16 0.33 -12.73
N SER A 206 20.33 0.58 -13.33
CA SER A 206 20.87 -0.17 -14.45
C SER A 206 20.57 -1.66 -14.29
N SER A 207 19.78 -2.21 -15.21
CA SER A 207 19.41 -3.63 -15.27
C SER A 207 20.67 -4.47 -15.45
N GLY A 208 21.28 -4.85 -14.34
CA GLY A 208 22.22 -5.96 -14.26
C GLY A 208 21.45 -7.25 -14.49
N GLY A 209 21.83 -7.97 -15.55
CA GLY A 209 21.15 -9.16 -16.05
C GLY A 209 20.91 -10.24 -14.99
N GLY A 210 19.84 -11.00 -15.20
CA GLY A 210 19.45 -12.12 -14.36
C GLY A 210 20.56 -13.15 -14.23
N ALA A 211 21.13 -13.23 -13.04
CA ALA A 211 21.83 -14.41 -12.56
C ALA A 211 21.03 -14.94 -11.37
N ALA A 212 20.80 -16.26 -11.36
CA ALA A 212 20.16 -16.94 -10.24
C ALA A 212 20.93 -16.62 -8.95
N ALA A 213 20.30 -15.85 -8.06
CA ALA A 213 20.91 -15.42 -6.82
C ALA A 213 21.04 -16.64 -5.89
N THR A 214 22.27 -17.11 -5.69
CA THR A 214 22.59 -18.06 -4.62
C THR A 214 22.38 -17.38 -3.26
N ALA A 215 21.75 -18.12 -2.33
CA ALA A 215 21.32 -17.62 -1.03
C ALA A 215 22.51 -17.31 -0.09
N GLY A 216 23.07 -16.10 -0.21
CA GLY A 216 23.79 -15.41 0.86
C GLY A 216 22.92 -14.32 1.50
N ALA A 217 23.38 -13.64 2.55
CA ALA A 217 22.64 -12.55 3.21
C ALA A 217 22.18 -11.44 2.23
N GLY A 218 22.99 -11.13 1.21
CA GLY A 218 22.63 -10.20 0.14
C GLY A 218 21.51 -10.72 -0.80
N GLY A 219 21.40 -12.04 -0.99
CA GLY A 219 20.34 -12.65 -1.79
C GLY A 219 18.98 -12.64 -1.08
N VAL A 220 18.95 -12.87 0.24
CA VAL A 220 17.73 -12.81 1.07
C VAL A 220 17.11 -11.41 1.03
N ALA A 221 17.93 -10.38 1.23
CA ALA A 221 17.48 -8.99 1.17
C ALA A 221 16.95 -8.61 -0.23
N ALA A 222 17.62 -9.05 -1.30
CA ALA A 222 17.18 -8.81 -2.67
C ALA A 222 15.82 -9.47 -2.97
N ILE A 223 15.61 -10.73 -2.56
CA ILE A 223 14.33 -11.41 -2.71
C ILE A 223 13.25 -10.67 -1.92
N ALA A 224 13.52 -10.32 -0.66
CA ALA A 224 12.56 -9.60 0.17
C ALA A 224 12.16 -8.24 -0.46
N GLN A 225 13.12 -7.46 -0.95
CA GLN A 225 12.85 -6.19 -1.64
C GLN A 225 11.94 -6.35 -2.86
N GLN A 226 12.10 -7.45 -3.62
CA GLN A 226 11.23 -7.73 -4.75
C GLN A 226 9.79 -8.11 -4.36
N LEU A 227 9.58 -8.67 -3.17
CA LEU A 227 8.28 -9.21 -2.73
C LEU A 227 7.50 -8.28 -1.79
N VAL A 228 8.17 -7.40 -1.03
CA VAL A 228 7.52 -6.56 0.00
C VAL A 228 7.80 -5.06 -0.10
N GLY A 229 8.63 -4.63 -1.05
CA GLY A 229 9.02 -3.23 -1.23
C GLY A 229 10.08 -2.78 -0.23
N ILE A 230 10.16 -1.47 0.04
CA ILE A 230 11.20 -0.88 0.91
C ILE A 230 11.11 -1.32 2.37
N GLY A 231 10.01 -1.96 2.80
CA GLY A 231 9.88 -2.57 4.13
C GLY A 231 10.90 -3.69 4.40
N ALA A 232 11.49 -4.28 3.36
CA ALA A 232 12.57 -5.25 3.48
C ALA A 232 13.94 -4.63 3.85
N ALA A 233 14.07 -3.30 3.79
CA ALA A 233 15.37 -2.66 3.98
C ALA A 233 15.87 -2.70 5.43
N ARG A 234 15.01 -3.04 6.41
CA ARG A 234 15.35 -3.01 7.84
C ARG A 234 15.04 -4.34 8.53
N PRO A 235 15.91 -4.84 9.43
CA PRO A 235 15.69 -6.10 10.15
C PRO A 235 14.42 -6.12 11.02
N ASP A 236 14.03 -4.97 11.58
CA ASP A 236 12.82 -4.82 12.39
C ASP A 236 11.56 -4.59 11.53
N GLY A 237 11.70 -4.57 10.20
CA GLY A 237 10.63 -4.28 9.25
C GLY A 237 10.08 -2.85 9.32
N SER A 238 10.69 -1.97 10.12
CA SER A 238 10.24 -0.58 10.24
C SER A 238 10.41 0.18 8.92
N VAL A 239 9.54 1.15 8.70
CA VAL A 239 9.48 1.93 7.45
C VAL A 239 9.65 3.40 7.79
N TRP A 240 10.51 4.09 7.02
CA TRP A 240 10.58 5.54 7.07
C TRP A 240 9.42 6.16 6.27
N ASN A 241 8.65 7.02 6.91
CA ASN A 241 7.69 7.90 6.25
C ASN A 241 8.26 9.32 6.22
N PHE A 242 8.24 9.96 5.05
CA PHE A 242 8.53 11.38 4.94
C PHE A 242 7.25 12.19 5.11
N ALA A 243 7.14 12.89 6.23
CA ALA A 243 6.05 13.80 6.55
C ALA A 243 6.44 15.24 6.21
N TYR A 244 5.67 15.87 5.33
CA TYR A 244 5.87 17.26 4.89
C TYR A 244 4.65 18.16 5.16
N GLY A 245 3.55 17.57 5.67
CA GLY A 245 2.29 18.26 5.95
C GLY A 245 1.90 18.17 7.42
N ALA A 246 0.61 18.02 7.71
CA ALA A 246 0.09 18.00 9.08
C ALA A 246 0.70 16.91 9.99
N ASN A 247 1.31 15.86 9.44
CA ASN A 247 1.97 14.82 10.23
C ASN A 247 3.27 15.26 10.89
N MET A 248 3.84 16.40 10.48
CA MET A 248 4.99 17.01 11.17
C MET A 248 4.61 17.51 12.57
N CYS A 249 3.34 17.87 12.79
CA CYS A 249 2.85 18.35 14.08
C CYS A 249 2.69 17.19 15.09
N PRO A 250 3.38 17.21 16.24
CA PRO A 250 3.28 16.13 17.24
C PRO A 250 1.86 15.90 17.77
N ARG A 251 1.08 16.97 17.98
CA ARG A 251 -0.32 16.87 18.44
C ARG A 251 -1.21 16.18 17.41
N LYS A 252 -0.91 16.35 16.12
CA LYS A 252 -1.65 15.68 15.04
C LYS A 252 -1.26 14.21 14.94
N LEU A 253 0.03 13.90 14.93
CA LEU A 253 0.55 12.54 14.72
C LEU A 253 0.32 11.65 15.95
N GLY A 254 0.82 12.07 17.11
CA GLY A 254 0.68 11.31 18.36
C GLY A 254 -0.72 11.42 18.97
N GLY A 255 -1.30 12.62 18.97
CA GLY A 255 -2.62 12.86 19.58
C GLY A 255 -3.78 12.37 18.73
N ALA A 256 -4.09 13.09 17.65
CA ALA A 256 -5.29 12.82 16.86
C ALA A 256 -5.25 11.52 16.05
N ARG A 257 -4.06 11.05 15.65
CA ARG A 257 -3.87 9.81 14.89
C ARG A 257 -3.44 8.61 15.75
N GLY A 258 -2.89 8.85 16.95
CA GLY A 258 -2.43 7.77 17.84
C GLY A 258 -1.27 6.96 17.25
N LEU A 259 -0.41 7.62 16.46
CA LEU A 259 0.78 7.01 15.85
C LEU A 259 2.00 7.38 16.68
N HIS A 260 2.87 6.40 16.92
CA HIS A 260 4.05 6.58 17.77
C HIS A 260 5.30 6.18 16.99
N PRO A 261 5.95 7.15 16.31
CA PRO A 261 7.21 6.87 15.64
C PRO A 261 8.24 6.31 16.61
N LEU A 262 8.96 5.29 16.15
CA LEU A 262 10.13 4.74 16.83
C LEU A 262 11.27 5.77 16.88
N GLU A 263 11.30 6.65 15.89
CA GLU A 263 12.32 7.67 15.70
C GLU A 263 11.78 8.79 14.81
N SER A 264 12.26 10.02 14.97
CA SER A 264 11.89 11.16 14.13
C SER A 264 13.08 12.08 13.90
N LEU A 265 13.36 12.45 12.65
CA LEU A 265 14.53 13.26 12.27
C LEU A 265 14.14 14.36 11.27
N PRO A 266 14.57 15.61 11.47
CA PRO A 266 14.50 16.66 10.44
C PRO A 266 15.23 16.25 9.16
N ALA A 267 14.59 16.48 8.02
CA ALA A 267 15.10 16.07 6.73
C ALA A 267 14.58 16.96 5.60
N GLN A 268 15.22 16.87 4.43
CA GLN A 268 14.77 17.53 3.19
C GLN A 268 14.64 16.53 2.06
N LEU A 269 13.74 16.83 1.13
CA LEU A 269 13.48 16.07 -0.06
C LEU A 269 13.80 16.93 -1.30
N PRO A 270 15.03 16.82 -1.85
CA PRO A 270 15.46 17.58 -3.04
C PRO A 270 14.73 17.13 -4.32
N GLY A 271 14.54 18.04 -5.28
CA GLY A 271 13.88 17.73 -6.56
C GLY A 271 12.34 17.69 -6.46
N TRP A 272 11.81 18.16 -5.33
CA TRP A 272 10.38 18.28 -5.06
C TRP A 272 10.09 19.65 -4.46
N ARG A 273 8.87 20.14 -4.67
CA ARG A 273 8.32 21.33 -4.02
C ARG A 273 7.03 21.01 -3.29
N LEU A 274 6.77 21.76 -2.23
CA LEU A 274 5.48 21.76 -1.55
C LEU A 274 4.52 22.63 -2.35
N SER A 275 3.37 22.07 -2.70
CA SER A 275 2.26 22.79 -3.35
C SER A 275 0.97 22.48 -2.60
N PHE A 276 -0.06 23.32 -2.72
CA PHE A 276 -1.37 23.07 -2.12
C PHE A 276 -2.38 22.57 -3.15
N THR A 277 -1.94 21.66 -4.04
CA THR A 277 -2.78 21.10 -5.12
C THR A 277 -3.56 19.85 -4.71
N HIS A 278 -3.45 19.37 -3.46
CA HIS A 278 -4.35 18.31 -3.02
C HIS A 278 -5.76 18.88 -2.80
N ARG A 279 -6.79 18.04 -3.01
CA ARG A 279 -8.20 18.39 -2.83
C ARG A 279 -8.43 19.13 -1.50
N GLY A 280 -9.05 20.30 -1.57
CA GLY A 280 -9.27 21.19 -0.42
C GLY A 280 -8.10 22.13 -0.08
N ALA A 281 -7.13 22.28 -0.99
CA ALA A 281 -5.87 23.00 -0.83
C ALA A 281 -5.00 22.47 0.32
N MET A 282 -4.88 21.14 0.39
CA MET A 282 -3.95 20.49 1.32
C MET A 282 -2.58 20.33 0.65
N GLY A 283 -1.54 20.17 1.45
CA GLY A 283 -0.17 20.03 0.97
C GLY A 283 0.01 18.80 0.09
N ASN A 284 0.80 18.95 -0.96
CA ASN A 284 1.10 17.94 -1.95
C ASN A 284 2.57 18.06 -2.39
N LEU A 285 3.19 16.92 -2.72
CA LEU A 285 4.51 16.89 -3.34
C LEU A 285 4.38 16.97 -4.86
N VAL A 286 5.08 17.92 -5.46
CA VAL A 286 5.17 18.07 -6.92
C VAL A 286 6.65 18.03 -7.32
N ARG A 287 7.00 17.24 -8.33
CA ARG A 287 8.38 17.17 -8.84
C ARG A 287 8.77 18.50 -9.46
N THR A 288 10.00 18.94 -9.23
CA THR A 288 10.59 20.08 -9.92
C THR A 288 11.40 19.56 -11.11
N ALA A 289 11.19 20.14 -12.30
CA ALA A 289 11.93 19.80 -13.50
C ALA A 289 13.30 20.50 -13.50
N GLY A 290 14.13 20.29 -12.47
CA GLY A 290 15.52 20.76 -12.42
C GLY A 290 15.77 22.26 -12.66
N GLY A 291 14.74 23.10 -12.63
CA GLY A 291 14.81 24.54 -12.86
C GLY A 291 14.51 25.31 -11.58
N ALA A 292 15.13 26.48 -11.42
CA ALA A 292 14.98 27.36 -10.27
C ALA A 292 13.50 27.53 -9.90
N ALA A 293 13.19 27.39 -8.61
CA ALA A 293 11.84 27.59 -8.09
C ALA A 293 11.34 29.00 -8.47
N SER A 294 10.28 29.06 -9.28
CA SER A 294 9.64 30.34 -9.59
C SER A 294 8.99 30.89 -8.32
N GLY A 295 9.41 32.07 -7.86
CA GLY A 295 8.70 32.83 -6.82
C GLY A 295 9.18 32.65 -5.36
N GLY A 296 10.47 32.40 -5.13
CA GLY A 296 11.04 32.41 -3.77
C GLY A 296 10.66 31.21 -2.89
N ALA A 297 10.06 30.17 -3.48
CA ALA A 297 9.81 28.91 -2.81
C ALA A 297 11.14 28.12 -2.61
N PRO A 298 11.29 27.37 -1.51
CA PRO A 298 12.47 26.53 -1.27
C PRO A 298 12.71 25.49 -2.38
N GLU A 299 13.98 25.21 -2.67
CA GLU A 299 14.41 24.26 -3.72
C GLU A 299 14.16 22.78 -3.35
N ALA A 300 13.85 22.51 -2.09
CA ALA A 300 13.52 21.20 -1.55
C ALA A 300 12.30 21.30 -0.63
N VAL A 301 11.62 20.18 -0.39
CA VAL A 301 10.60 20.10 0.65
C VAL A 301 11.26 19.74 1.97
N HIS A 302 11.10 20.57 2.98
CA HIS A 302 11.61 20.31 4.33
C HIS A 302 10.51 19.67 5.17
N GLY A 303 10.88 18.67 5.97
CA GLY A 303 9.94 17.87 6.74
C GLY A 303 10.62 16.91 7.68
N LEU A 304 9.92 15.84 8.05
CA LEU A 304 10.35 14.86 9.03
C LEU A 304 10.40 13.47 8.41
N LEU A 305 11.50 12.78 8.64
CA LEU A 305 11.55 11.32 8.57
C LEU A 305 10.97 10.77 9.88
N HIS A 306 9.84 10.08 9.83
CA HIS A 306 9.28 9.32 10.95
C HIS A 306 9.49 7.82 10.70
N ARG A 307 10.22 7.13 11.59
CA ARG A 307 10.38 5.68 11.52
C ARG A 307 9.20 5.01 12.20
N LEU A 308 8.38 4.31 11.43
CA LEU A 308 7.15 3.70 11.92
C LEU A 308 7.30 2.18 11.97
N SER A 309 6.64 1.55 12.95
CA SER A 309 6.40 0.11 12.90
C SER A 309 5.54 -0.25 11.67
N PRO A 310 5.58 -1.49 11.17
CA PRO A 310 4.72 -1.92 10.07
C PRO A 310 3.23 -1.66 10.31
N ALA A 311 2.77 -1.87 11.55
CA ALA A 311 1.40 -1.63 11.95
C ALA A 311 1.06 -0.13 11.92
N ASP A 312 1.94 0.74 12.43
CA ASP A 312 1.75 2.19 12.42
C ASP A 312 1.77 2.74 11.00
N PHE A 313 2.67 2.24 10.15
CA PHE A 313 2.71 2.61 8.75
C PHE A 313 1.44 2.19 7.99
N SER A 314 0.95 0.95 8.20
CA SER A 314 -0.33 0.50 7.62
C SER A 314 -1.50 1.37 8.10
N ARG A 315 -1.54 1.72 9.39
CA ARG A 315 -2.55 2.65 9.94
C ARG A 315 -2.44 4.03 9.29
N LEU A 316 -1.24 4.57 9.15
CA LEU A 316 -0.98 5.85 8.48
C LEU A 316 -1.47 5.82 7.02
N ALA A 317 -1.09 4.81 6.25
CA ALA A 317 -1.50 4.67 4.85
C ALA A 317 -3.03 4.63 4.68
N ASN A 318 -3.76 4.01 5.63
CA ASN A 318 -5.22 4.02 5.63
C ASN A 318 -5.85 5.38 6.02
N MET A 319 -5.09 6.28 6.67
CA MET A 319 -5.55 7.62 7.04
C MET A 319 -5.29 8.66 5.93
N GLU A 320 -4.28 8.46 5.09
CA GLU A 320 -3.88 9.35 3.99
C GLU A 320 -4.81 9.20 2.77
N HIS A 321 -6.09 9.54 3.00
CA HIS A 321 -7.16 9.43 2.00
C HIS A 321 -6.85 10.31 0.77
N GLU A 322 -7.05 9.74 -0.43
CA GLU A 322 -6.78 10.37 -1.74
C GLU A 322 -5.31 10.68 -2.05
N TYR A 323 -4.37 10.31 -1.17
CA TYR A 323 -2.95 10.30 -1.51
C TYR A 323 -2.51 8.91 -2.00
N ARG A 324 -1.54 8.93 -2.90
CA ARG A 324 -0.79 7.78 -3.38
C ARG A 324 0.52 7.68 -2.59
N PRO A 325 0.84 6.52 -1.98
CA PRO A 325 2.13 6.31 -1.35
C PRO A 325 3.21 6.14 -2.43
N VAL A 326 4.19 7.04 -2.42
CA VAL A 326 5.30 7.11 -3.37
C VAL A 326 6.62 6.95 -2.64
N GLU A 327 7.54 6.25 -3.26
CA GLU A 327 8.88 6.04 -2.69
C GLU A 327 9.80 7.19 -3.07
N VAL A 328 10.57 7.68 -2.10
CA VAL A 328 11.41 8.87 -2.20
C VAL A 328 12.74 8.65 -1.48
N GLU A 329 13.78 9.32 -1.96
CA GLU A 329 15.09 9.40 -1.30
C GLU A 329 15.19 10.72 -0.55
N VAL A 330 15.33 10.66 0.78
CA VAL A 330 15.25 11.83 1.66
C VAL A 330 16.58 12.06 2.34
N GLN A 331 17.07 13.30 2.34
CA GLN A 331 18.34 13.68 2.96
C GLN A 331 18.11 14.14 4.42
N PRO A 332 18.62 13.43 5.44
CA PRO A 332 18.57 13.90 6.83
C PRO A 332 19.41 15.18 7.02
N TYR A 333 18.99 16.06 7.92
CA TYR A 333 19.74 17.29 8.23
C TYR A 333 21.06 17.02 8.96
N GLY A 334 21.10 15.98 9.80
CA GLY A 334 22.29 15.60 10.55
C GLY A 334 23.44 15.06 9.69
N GLY A 335 23.31 15.12 8.35
CA GLY A 335 24.22 14.48 7.41
C GLY A 335 23.94 12.98 7.25
N GLY A 336 24.81 12.30 6.49
CA GLY A 336 24.68 10.88 6.17
C GLY A 336 24.04 10.62 4.81
N PRO A 337 23.93 9.34 4.41
CA PRO A 337 23.34 8.96 3.14
C PRO A 337 21.84 9.28 3.09
N ALA A 338 21.33 9.46 1.87
CA ALA A 338 19.90 9.55 1.65
C ALA A 338 19.18 8.29 2.18
N VAL A 339 18.01 8.49 2.76
CA VAL A 339 17.19 7.47 3.39
C VAL A 339 15.99 7.17 2.48
N PRO A 340 15.83 5.92 2.01
CA PRO A 340 14.63 5.50 1.32
C PRO A 340 13.42 5.58 2.26
N ALA A 341 12.38 6.30 1.83
CA ALA A 341 11.17 6.52 2.60
C ALA A 341 9.92 6.48 1.72
N VAL A 342 8.75 6.36 2.34
CA VAL A 342 7.46 6.58 1.67
C VAL A 342 6.94 7.97 1.99
N ALA A 343 6.60 8.73 0.96
CA ALA A 343 5.81 9.95 1.08
C ALA A 343 4.41 9.74 0.48
N PHE A 344 3.49 10.66 0.73
CA PHE A 344 2.13 10.61 0.21
C PHE A 344 1.93 11.75 -0.79
N ALA A 345 1.65 11.45 -2.05
CA ALA A 345 1.48 12.46 -3.11
C ALA A 345 0.14 12.28 -3.84
N THR A 346 -0.46 13.36 -4.28
CA THR A 346 -1.72 13.36 -5.02
C THR A 346 -1.44 12.99 -6.47
N PRO A 347 -2.20 12.05 -7.07
CA PRO A 347 -2.09 11.76 -8.50
C PRO A 347 -2.34 13.02 -9.34
N GLU A 348 -1.59 13.22 -10.43
CA GLU A 348 -1.67 14.45 -11.26
C GLU A 348 -3.09 14.76 -11.75
N GLY A 349 -3.82 13.75 -12.25
CA GLY A 349 -5.22 13.89 -12.68
C GLY A 349 -6.23 14.14 -11.55
N ARG A 350 -5.77 14.22 -10.30
CA ARG A 350 -6.56 14.48 -9.08
C ARG A 350 -6.13 15.75 -8.36
N CYS A 351 -5.17 16.49 -8.91
CA CYS A 351 -4.75 17.79 -8.40
C CYS A 351 -5.79 18.87 -8.74
N ILE A 352 -6.02 19.78 -7.78
CA ILE A 352 -6.66 21.06 -8.05
C ILE A 352 -5.64 22.02 -8.69
N ALA A 353 -6.10 23.18 -9.16
CA ALA A 353 -5.21 24.22 -9.65
C ALA A 353 -4.23 24.69 -8.56
N ASP A 354 -2.99 24.96 -8.95
CA ASP A 354 -1.96 25.49 -8.04
C ASP A 354 -2.24 26.96 -7.70
N GLY A 355 -1.64 27.45 -6.59
CA GLY A 355 -1.77 28.84 -6.15
C GLY A 355 -2.98 29.15 -5.25
N LEU A 356 -3.84 28.17 -4.96
CA LEU A 356 -4.89 28.36 -3.95
C LEU A 356 -4.30 28.32 -2.54
N PRO A 357 -4.64 29.28 -1.66
CA PRO A 357 -4.10 29.32 -0.30
C PRO A 357 -4.64 28.15 0.56
N PRO A 358 -3.81 27.53 1.41
CA PRO A 358 -4.26 26.49 2.32
C PRO A 358 -5.27 26.99 3.37
N PRO A 359 -6.10 26.09 3.93
CA PRO A 359 -6.90 26.43 5.10
C PRO A 359 -6.03 26.90 6.26
N GLN A 360 -6.42 27.97 6.95
CA GLN A 360 -5.64 28.54 8.08
C GLN A 360 -5.24 27.49 9.11
N ARG A 361 -6.21 26.69 9.59
CA ARG A 361 -5.95 25.61 10.55
C ARG A 361 -4.95 24.58 10.05
N TYR A 362 -4.87 24.36 8.73
CA TYR A 362 -3.90 23.43 8.16
C TYR A 362 -2.50 24.07 8.12
N LEU A 363 -2.39 25.33 7.69
CA LEU A 363 -1.12 26.06 7.69
C LEU A 363 -0.53 26.17 9.10
N GLU A 364 -1.36 26.43 10.12
CA GLU A 364 -0.94 26.46 11.53
C GLU A 364 -0.28 25.14 11.98
N LEU A 365 -0.76 23.98 11.50
CA LEU A 365 -0.15 22.68 11.80
C LEU A 365 1.23 22.54 11.15
N LEU A 366 1.40 23.06 9.93
CA LEU A 366 2.69 23.04 9.24
C LEU A 366 3.70 23.94 9.97
N GLN A 367 3.28 25.16 10.31
CA GLN A 367 4.11 26.13 11.03
C GLN A 367 4.50 25.63 12.44
N GLU A 368 3.54 25.08 13.19
CA GLU A 368 3.81 24.46 14.50
C GLU A 368 4.80 23.31 14.39
N GLY A 369 4.57 22.38 13.44
CA GLY A 369 5.47 21.26 13.21
C GLY A 369 6.88 21.73 12.82
N ALA A 370 6.98 22.68 11.90
CA ALA A 370 8.26 23.19 11.43
C ALA A 370 9.07 23.86 12.55
N ARG A 371 8.42 24.67 13.41
CA ARG A 371 9.07 25.30 14.57
C ARG A 371 9.43 24.29 15.66
N HIS A 372 8.54 23.35 15.97
CA HIS A 372 8.79 22.32 16.99
C HIS A 372 10.05 21.51 16.67
N TRP A 373 10.21 21.13 15.41
CA TRP A 373 11.34 20.32 14.94
C TRP A 373 12.55 21.13 14.48
N GLN A 374 12.51 22.47 14.62
CA GLN A 374 13.58 23.37 14.20
C GLN A 374 14.03 23.10 12.75
N LEU A 375 13.05 23.03 11.84
CA LEU A 375 13.34 22.91 10.41
C LEU A 375 14.12 24.14 9.91
N ASP A 376 14.64 24.04 8.69
CA ASP A 376 15.45 25.09 8.06
C ASP A 376 14.82 26.49 8.26
N PRO A 377 15.58 27.48 8.77
CA PRO A 377 15.02 28.80 9.09
C PRO A 377 14.39 29.53 7.90
N ALA A 378 14.96 29.39 6.70
CA ALA A 378 14.39 30.00 5.49
C ALA A 378 13.09 29.30 5.09
N TYR A 379 13.00 27.98 5.27
CA TYR A 379 11.75 27.24 5.08
C TYR A 379 10.67 27.65 6.08
N VAL A 380 11.01 27.83 7.36
CA VAL A 380 10.08 28.31 8.39
C VAL A 380 9.59 29.73 8.06
N GLN A 381 10.49 30.64 7.68
CA GLN A 381 10.13 32.00 7.28
C GLN A 381 9.20 32.00 6.06
N TRP A 382 9.46 31.13 5.07
CA TRP A 382 8.59 30.96 3.92
C TRP A 382 7.19 30.45 4.32
N LEU A 383 7.09 29.47 5.22
CA LEU A 383 5.80 29.01 5.76
C LEU A 383 5.03 30.11 6.50
N ASP A 384 5.75 30.97 7.24
CA ASP A 384 5.16 32.05 8.03
C ASP A 384 4.65 33.21 7.16
N GLY A 385 5.26 33.42 5.98
CA GLY A 385 4.83 34.43 5.02
C GLY A 385 3.65 34.01 4.14
N MET A 386 3.19 32.75 4.21
CA MET A 386 2.12 32.27 3.34
C MET A 386 0.73 32.82 3.71
N GLN A 387 -0.04 33.15 2.68
CA GLN A 387 -1.46 33.46 2.83
C GLN A 387 -2.26 32.20 3.17
N SER A 388 -3.35 32.37 3.91
CA SER A 388 -4.29 31.30 4.22
C SER A 388 -5.73 31.75 4.01
N VAL A 389 -6.65 30.78 4.00
CA VAL A 389 -8.09 31.02 3.85
C VAL A 389 -8.88 30.46 5.03
N ASP A 390 -9.98 31.11 5.41
CA ASP A 390 -10.97 30.49 6.29
C ASP A 390 -11.57 29.27 5.58
N SER A 391 -11.65 28.14 6.27
CA SER A 391 -12.24 26.91 5.74
C SER A 391 -13.66 27.09 5.21
N ARG A 392 -14.42 28.06 5.73
CA ARG A 392 -15.79 28.43 5.30
C ARG A 392 -15.83 29.21 3.99
N GLN A 393 -14.72 29.80 3.56
CA GLN A 393 -14.61 30.61 2.35
C GLN A 393 -14.03 29.82 1.16
N ARG A 394 -13.84 28.51 1.30
CA ARG A 394 -13.36 27.65 0.20
C ARG A 394 -14.46 27.42 -0.84
N GLY A 395 -14.34 28.11 -1.97
CA GLY A 395 -15.23 27.97 -3.12
C GLY A 395 -14.99 26.71 -3.95
N ALA A 396 -15.66 26.62 -5.10
CA ALA A 396 -15.62 25.45 -5.97
C ALA A 396 -14.20 25.08 -6.44
N ALA A 397 -13.32 26.06 -6.67
CA ALA A 397 -11.94 25.85 -7.14
C ALA A 397 -11.12 24.89 -6.25
N TYR A 398 -11.43 24.81 -4.95
CA TYR A 398 -10.78 23.88 -4.00
C TYR A 398 -11.15 22.40 -4.24
N TYR A 399 -12.09 22.13 -5.14
CA TYR A 399 -12.64 20.81 -5.42
C TYR A 399 -12.78 20.57 -6.93
N THR A 400 -12.10 21.36 -7.75
CA THR A 400 -12.11 21.26 -9.22
C THR A 400 -10.69 20.99 -9.71
N SER A 401 -10.53 20.12 -10.70
CA SER A 401 -9.23 19.82 -11.29
C SER A 401 -8.62 21.05 -11.94
N ALA A 402 -7.31 21.03 -12.18
CA ALA A 402 -6.64 22.07 -12.96
C ALA A 402 -7.26 22.28 -14.36
N ALA A 403 -7.89 21.23 -14.93
CA ALA A 403 -8.61 21.29 -16.20
C ALA A 403 -10.08 21.76 -16.08
N GLY A 404 -10.52 22.24 -14.91
CA GLY A 404 -11.86 22.80 -14.71
C GLY A 404 -12.97 21.78 -14.46
N SER A 405 -12.66 20.49 -14.31
CA SER A 405 -13.66 19.44 -14.06
C SER A 405 -13.84 19.17 -12.56
N PRO A 406 -15.07 19.03 -12.03
CA PRO A 406 -15.28 18.71 -10.62
C PRO A 406 -14.58 17.42 -10.18
N LEU A 407 -13.84 17.47 -9.06
CA LEU A 407 -13.21 16.31 -8.45
C LEU A 407 -14.14 15.69 -7.41
N ALA A 408 -14.88 14.66 -7.83
CA ALA A 408 -15.63 13.81 -6.92
C ALA A 408 -14.69 13.20 -5.87
N ALA A 409 -15.10 13.22 -4.60
CA ALA A 409 -14.34 12.58 -3.52
C ALA A 409 -14.25 11.07 -3.78
N LEU A 410 -13.07 10.48 -3.58
CA LEU A 410 -12.95 9.03 -3.66
C LEU A 410 -13.63 8.39 -2.45
N PRO A 411 -14.31 7.26 -2.62
CA PRO A 411 -14.92 6.56 -1.50
C PRO A 411 -13.86 6.23 -0.47
N LYS A 412 -14.15 6.48 0.81
CA LYS A 412 -13.27 6.01 1.89
C LYS A 412 -13.28 4.49 1.90
N ILE A 413 -12.14 3.90 1.60
CA ILE A 413 -11.95 2.46 1.67
C ILE A 413 -11.92 2.07 3.15
N ARG A 414 -13.00 1.47 3.65
CA ARG A 414 -13.08 1.03 5.05
C ARG A 414 -12.66 -0.43 5.18
N THR A 415 -11.69 -0.69 6.06
CA THR A 415 -11.39 -2.06 6.49
C THR A 415 -12.52 -2.60 7.40
N GLY A 416 -12.69 -3.92 7.46
CA GLY A 416 -13.81 -4.56 8.16
C GLY A 416 -13.96 -4.22 9.65
N SER A 417 -12.86 -3.91 10.34
CA SER A 417 -12.86 -3.53 11.76
C SER A 417 -13.53 -2.16 12.00
N GLN A 418 -13.37 -1.21 11.08
CA GLN A 418 -13.99 0.12 11.16
C GLN A 418 -15.51 0.07 10.96
N GLN A 419 -16.00 -0.85 10.14
CA GLN A 419 -17.44 -1.10 9.98
C GLN A 419 -18.07 -1.70 11.25
N GLN A 420 -17.36 -2.61 11.94
CA GLN A 420 -17.84 -3.18 13.20
C GLN A 420 -17.86 -2.16 14.35
N ARG A 421 -16.86 -1.27 14.46
CA ARG A 421 -16.85 -0.20 15.47
C ARG A 421 -18.01 0.80 15.31
N GLN A 422 -18.37 1.17 14.08
CA GLN A 422 -19.56 2.00 13.84
C GLN A 422 -20.87 1.28 14.14
N ARG A 423 -20.99 -0.03 13.84
CA ARG A 423 -22.17 -0.81 14.21
C ARG A 423 -22.35 -0.88 15.71
N ARG A 424 -21.27 -1.08 16.48
CA ARG A 424 -21.30 -1.02 17.95
C ARG A 424 -21.64 0.39 18.46
N GLY A 425 -21.11 1.44 17.83
CA GLY A 425 -21.45 2.83 18.18
C GLY A 425 -22.89 3.24 17.85
N GLN A 426 -23.46 2.73 16.76
CA GLN A 426 -24.87 2.94 16.40
C GLN A 426 -25.83 2.10 17.25
N GLN A 427 -25.47 0.87 17.62
CA GLN A 427 -26.24 0.06 18.57
C GLN A 427 -26.17 0.63 20.00
N GLY A 428 -25.02 1.14 20.43
CA GLY A 428 -24.87 1.83 21.72
C GLY A 428 -25.68 3.13 21.82
N ARG A 429 -25.87 3.85 20.72
CA ARG A 429 -26.76 5.03 20.67
C ARG A 429 -28.25 4.68 20.60
N ARG A 430 -28.63 3.52 20.05
CA ARG A 430 -30.02 3.03 20.07
C ARG A 430 -30.44 2.39 21.40
N GLY A 431 -29.49 1.99 22.26
CA GLY A 431 -29.76 1.42 23.58
C GLY A 431 -30.03 2.45 24.70
N GLN A 432 -29.94 3.76 24.42
CA GLN A 432 -30.16 4.84 25.41
C GLN A 432 -31.41 5.69 25.13
N GLN A 433 -32.27 5.31 24.19
CA GLN A 433 -33.58 5.96 24.00
C GLN A 433 -34.71 4.96 24.26
N GLY A 434 -35.39 5.15 25.40
CA GLY A 434 -36.72 4.59 25.64
C GLY A 434 -36.81 3.47 26.69
N ARG A 435 -36.82 3.85 27.98
CA ARG A 435 -37.74 3.20 28.94
C ARG A 435 -38.71 4.28 29.42
N PRO A 436 -40.01 4.20 29.10
CA PRO A 436 -40.99 5.09 29.71
C PRO A 436 -41.17 4.68 31.17
N ILE A 437 -41.13 5.68 32.05
CA ILE A 437 -41.51 5.56 33.46
C ILE A 437 -43.03 5.43 33.47
N ALA A 438 -43.54 4.29 33.93
CA ALA A 438 -44.95 4.16 34.28
C ALA A 438 -45.10 4.53 35.77
N LEU A 439 -46.03 5.44 36.04
CA LEU A 439 -46.59 5.71 37.38
C LEU A 439 -47.46 4.54 37.82
#